data_AF-A0A950E1V8-F1
#
_entry.id   AF-A0A950E1V8-F1
#
_cell.length_a   1.000
_cell.length_b   1.000
_cell.length_c   1.000
_cell.angle_alpha   90.00
_cell.angle_beta   90.00
_cell.angle_gamma   90.00
#
_symmetry.space_group_name_H-M   'P 1'
#
loop_
_entity.id
_entity.type
_entity.pdbx_description
1 polymer ?
#
loop_
_entity_poly.entity_id
_entity_poly.type
_entity_poly.pdbx_seq_one_letter_code
_entity_poly.pdbx_strand_id
1 'polypeptide(L)' 'KQIDSLNRSLFGKLFDDAARRRFIAGHNAWLAYRRAYCLSESDVFEGGTEAGVAFADCVAVVNSQHVKDLKRFLADFG' A
#
# COMPACT_ATOMS: atom_id res chain seq x y z
N LYS A 1 9.90 3.69 -1.11
CA LYS A 1 10.44 4.75 -2.00
C LYS A 1 9.40 5.30 -2.98
N GLN A 2 8.81 4.50 -3.89
CA GLN A 2 7.85 5.03 -4.88
C GLN A 2 6.48 5.39 -4.27
N ILE A 3 5.90 4.50 -3.46
CA ILE A 3 4.63 4.75 -2.73
C ILE A 3 4.76 6.04 -1.90
N ASP A 4 5.84 6.18 -1.12
CA ASP A 4 6.07 7.38 -0.31
C ASP A 4 6.14 8.66 -1.15
N SER A 5 6.74 8.59 -2.35
CA SER A 5 6.82 9.73 -3.26
C SER A 5 5.44 10.12 -3.78
N LEU A 6 4.64 9.14 -4.22
CA LEU A 6 3.28 9.39 -4.71
C LEU A 6 2.37 9.93 -3.61
N ASN A 7 2.48 9.37 -2.41
CA ASN A 7 1.75 9.85 -1.23
C ASN A 7 2.10 11.30 -0.91
N ARG A 8 3.37 11.70 -0.98
CA ARG A 8 3.76 13.11 -0.79
C ARG A 8 3.14 14.02 -1.85
N SER A 9 3.17 13.62 -3.12
CA SER A 9 2.56 14.39 -4.21
C SER A 9 1.05 14.54 -4.05
N LEU A 10 0.34 13.46 -3.71
CA LEU A 10 -1.09 13.48 -3.44
C LEU A 10 -1.42 14.34 -2.23
N PHE A 11 -0.69 14.16 -1.11
CA PHE A 11 -0.91 14.92 0.11
C PHE A 11 -0.75 16.44 -0.13
N GLY A 12 0.22 16.85 -0.95
CA GLY A 12 0.41 18.25 -1.34
C GLY A 12 -0.74 18.85 -2.15
N LYS A 13 -1.56 18.02 -2.82
CA LYS A 13 -2.75 18.45 -3.58
C LYS A 13 -4.02 18.54 -2.73
N LEU A 14 -4.01 18.01 -1.50
CA LEU A 14 -5.17 18.06 -0.61
C LEU A 14 -5.26 19.43 0.07
N PHE A 15 -6.34 20.15 -0.22
CA PHE A 15 -6.57 21.54 0.23
C PHE A 15 -6.97 21.65 1.71
N ASP A 16 -7.79 20.72 2.22
CA ASP A 16 -8.31 20.79 3.58
C ASP A 16 -7.76 19.68 4.51
N ASP A 17 -7.78 19.97 5.82
CA ASP A 17 -7.26 19.07 6.85
C ASP A 17 -8.11 17.81 7.04
N ALA A 18 -9.38 17.82 6.66
CA ALA A 18 -10.22 16.64 6.73
C ALA A 18 -9.83 15.64 5.63
N ALA A 19 -9.57 16.10 4.41
CA ALA A 19 -9.08 15.31 3.29
C ALA A 19 -7.71 14.72 3.61
N ARG A 20 -6.79 15.52 4.17
CA ARG A 20 -5.47 15.05 4.61
C ARG A 20 -5.56 13.95 5.66
N ARG A 21 -6.40 14.13 6.68
CA ARG A 21 -6.63 13.10 7.73
C ARG A 21 -7.23 11.82 7.15
N ARG A 22 -8.23 11.93 6.26
CA ARG A 22 -8.84 10.78 5.59
C ARG A 22 -7.83 10.05 4.71
N PHE A 23 -6.97 10.77 3.99
CA PHE A 23 -5.92 10.18 3.18
C PHE A 23 -4.90 9.40 4.02
N ILE A 24 -4.43 9.98 5.13
CA ILE A 24 -3.54 9.28 6.07
C ILE A 24 -4.21 8.03 6.64
N ALA A 25 -5.47 8.14 7.07
CA ALA A 25 -6.23 7.01 7.60
C ALA A 25 -6.38 5.89 6.57
N GLY A 26 -6.71 6.22 5.32
CA GLY A 26 -6.80 5.26 4.21
C GLY A 26 -5.47 4.57 3.91
N HIS A 27 -4.36 5.32 3.88
CA HIS A 27 -3.04 4.74 3.65
C HIS A 27 -2.60 3.81 4.81
N ASN A 28 -2.88 4.19 6.05
CA ASN A 28 -2.60 3.35 7.21
C ASN A 28 -3.43 2.06 7.19
N ALA A 29 -4.71 2.14 6.83
CA ALA A 29 -5.57 0.97 6.67
C ALA A 29 -5.04 0.04 5.56
N TRP A 30 -4.56 0.60 4.45
CA TRP A 30 -3.93 -0.18 3.38
C TRP A 30 -2.65 -0.89 3.83
N LEU A 31 -1.79 -0.24 4.63
CA LEU A 31 -0.60 -0.88 5.19
C LEU A 31 -0.94 -2.07 6.10
N ALA A 32 -1.98 -1.93 6.92
CA ALA A 32 -2.47 -3.00 7.77
C ALA A 32 -3.04 -4.16 6.93
N TYR A 33 -3.87 -3.86 5.93
CA TYR A 33 -4.39 -4.84 4.98
C TYR A 33 -3.27 -5.60 4.28
N ARG A 34 -2.29 -4.91 3.68
CA ARG A 34 -1.18 -5.56 2.96
C ARG A 34 -0.45 -6.56 3.85
N ARG A 35 -0.18 -6.19 5.10
CA ARG A 35 0.50 -7.07 6.05
C ARG A 35 -0.35 -8.29 6.37
N ALA A 36 -1.62 -8.10 6.72
CA ALA A 36 -2.52 -9.20 7.09
C ALA A 36 -2.77 -10.16 5.92
N TYR A 37 -3.00 -9.60 4.73
CA TYR A 37 -3.19 -10.35 3.50
C TYR A 37 -1.96 -11.20 3.17
N CYS A 38 -0.78 -10.58 3.11
CA CYS A 38 0.44 -11.33 2.76
C CYS A 38 0.88 -12.32 3.83
N LEU A 39 0.53 -12.10 5.11
CA LEU A 39 0.72 -13.11 6.15
C LEU A 39 -0.16 -14.33 5.86
N SER A 40 -1.45 -14.11 5.63
CA SER A 40 -2.41 -15.17 5.28
C SER A 40 -2.00 -15.96 4.04
N GLU A 41 -1.44 -15.32 3.01
CA GLU A 41 -0.93 -16.01 1.82
C GLU A 41 0.30 -16.86 2.13
N SER A 42 1.15 -16.42 3.07
CA SER A 42 2.36 -17.16 3.44
C SER A 42 2.14 -18.29 4.44
N ASP A 43 1.01 -18.30 5.16
CA ASP A 43 0.70 -19.27 6.22
C ASP A 43 0.64 -20.72 5.71
N VAL A 44 0.39 -20.93 4.42
CA VAL A 44 0.45 -22.28 3.81
C VAL A 44 1.84 -22.92 3.88
N PHE A 45 2.88 -22.12 4.14
CA PHE A 45 4.29 -22.54 4.26
C PHE A 45 4.82 -22.42 5.69
N GLU A 46 3.93 -22.35 6.70
CA GLU A 46 4.30 -22.14 8.10
C GLU A 46 5.40 -23.12 8.57
N GLY A 47 6.42 -22.59 9.24
CA GLY A 47 7.57 -23.36 9.73
C GLY A 47 8.66 -23.66 8.70
N GLY A 48 8.43 -23.36 7.41
CA GLY A 48 9.42 -23.47 6.33
C GLY A 48 10.12 -22.16 5.99
N THR A 49 11.26 -22.25 5.29
CA THR A 49 11.95 -21.06 4.75
C THR A 49 11.17 -20.39 3.61
N GLU A 50 10.25 -21.11 2.98
CA GLU A 50 9.41 -20.63 1.87
C GLU A 50 8.40 -19.57 2.32
N ALA A 51 7.93 -19.59 3.58
CA ALA A 51 7.00 -18.59 4.11
C ALA A 51 7.54 -17.15 3.95
N GLY A 52 8.83 -16.94 4.21
CA GLY A 52 9.45 -15.63 4.06
C GLY A 52 9.50 -15.15 2.61
N VAL A 53 9.71 -16.07 1.66
CA VAL A 53 9.72 -15.77 0.22
C VAL A 53 8.31 -15.46 -0.26
N ALA A 54 7.34 -16.32 0.06
CA ALA A 54 5.93 -16.14 -0.30
C ALA A 54 5.37 -14.80 0.24
N PHE A 55 5.69 -14.44 1.48
CA PHE A 55 5.33 -13.14 2.04
C PHE A 55 5.93 -11.97 1.25
N ALA A 56 7.23 -12.05 0.92
CA ALA A 56 7.92 -11.00 0.18
C ALA A 56 7.36 -10.82 -1.24
N ASP A 57 7.07 -11.92 -1.92
CA ASP A 57 6.47 -11.93 -3.26
C ASP A 57 5.07 -11.32 -3.25
N CYS A 58 4.23 -11.70 -2.28
CA CYS A 58 2.93 -11.07 -2.08
C CYS A 58 3.05 -9.56 -1.87
N VAL A 59 3.96 -9.12 -1.00
CA VAL A 59 4.19 -7.70 -0.74
C VAL A 59 4.59 -6.95 -2.01
N ALA A 60 5.43 -7.55 -2.87
CA ALA A 60 5.83 -6.95 -4.14
C ALA A 60 4.64 -6.77 -5.10
N VAL A 61 3.77 -7.78 -5.20
CA VAL A 61 2.54 -7.73 -6.03
C VAL A 61 1.59 -6.65 -5.52
N VAL A 62 1.27 -6.66 -4.21
CA VAL A 62 0.33 -5.71 -3.62
C VAL A 62 0.87 -4.28 -3.69
N ASN A 63 2.18 -4.08 -3.48
CA ASN A 63 2.81 -2.77 -3.68
C ASN A 63 2.69 -2.29 -5.13
N SER A 64 2.90 -3.17 -6.10
CA SER A 64 2.81 -2.83 -7.52
C SER A 64 1.39 -2.41 -7.91
N GLN A 65 0.37 -3.08 -7.36
CA GLN A 65 -1.01 -2.67 -7.55
C GLN A 65 -1.30 -1.31 -6.90
N HIS A 66 -0.89 -1.10 -5.65
CA HIS A 66 -1.12 0.17 -4.97
C HIS A 66 -0.44 1.36 -5.66
N VAL A 67 0.74 1.16 -6.26
CA VAL A 67 1.38 2.18 -7.11
C VAL A 67 0.50 2.56 -8.30
N LYS A 68 -0.17 1.60 -8.95
CA LYS A 68 -1.12 1.90 -10.04
C LYS A 68 -2.31 2.71 -9.54
N ASP A 69 -2.86 2.33 -8.39
CA ASP A 69 -4.00 3.02 -7.79
C ASP A 69 -3.64 4.47 -7.43
N LEU A 70 -2.49 4.69 -6.78
CA LEU A 70 -2.01 6.04 -6.44
C LEU A 70 -1.71 6.89 -7.68
N LYS A 71 -1.14 6.30 -8.73
CA LYS A 71 -0.92 6.99 -10.01
C LYS A 71 -2.23 7.40 -10.68
N ARG A 72 -3.22 6.51 -10.69
CA ARG A 72 -4.55 6.80 -11.21
C ARG A 72 -5.20 7.94 -10.41
N PHE A 73 -5.19 7.84 -9.09
CA PHE A 73 -5.75 8.88 -8.24
C PHE A 73 -5.06 10.24 -8.46
N LEU A 74 -3.73 10.24 -8.64
CA LEU A 74 -2.99 11.47 -8.94
C LEU A 74 -3.36 12.06 -10.30
N ALA A 75 -3.62 11.23 -11.31
CA ALA A 75 -4.08 11.67 -12.62
C ALA A 75 -5.49 12.27 -12.57
N ASP A 76 -6.38 11.72 -11.73
CA ASP A 76 -7.73 12.24 -11.53
C ASP A 76 -7.78 13.62 -10.82
N PHE A 77 -6.68 14.04 -10.17
CA PHE A 77 -6.50 15.39 -9.62
C PHE A 77 -5.88 16.41 -10.61
N GLY A 78 -5.49 15.98 -11.80
CA GLY A 78 -4.93 16.83 -12.86
C GLY A 78 -6.04 17.45 -13.71
#